data_AF-A0A523IDN1-F1
#
_entry.id   AF-A0A523IDN1-F1
#
_cell.length_a   1.000
_cell.length_b   1.000
_cell.length_c   1.000
_cell.angle_alpha   90.00
_cell.angle_beta   90.00
_cell.angle_gamma   90.00
#
_symmetry.space_group_name_H-M   'P 1'
#
loop_
_entity.id
_entity.type
_entity.pdbx_description
1 polymer ?
#
loop_
_entity_poly.entity_id
_entity_poly.type
_entity_poly.pdbx_seq_one_letter_code
_entity_poly.pdbx_strand_id
1 'polypeptide(L)'
;MRHTEPEYVEITPELRKRLEKFRDEHADDPIGDVANTVLFEDDNVRIWEMKLEPGEHSDLHHHKHNYYLVIFSGDRVAGIPPKDSPMDFFVGKVPPEGNTVSVPKGGTEWALNIGEKTYHEILIELKHS
;
A
#
# COMPACT_ATOMS: atom_id res chain seq x y z
N MET A 1 6.47 13.25 12.63
CA MET A 1 6.83 12.44 11.45
C MET A 1 8.11 12.95 10.86
N ARG A 2 9.03 12.04 10.54
CA ARG A 2 10.25 12.32 9.78
C ARG A 2 10.18 11.46 8.52
N HIS A 3 10.60 12.02 7.39
CA HIS A 3 10.86 11.22 6.21
C HIS A 3 12.15 10.43 6.44
N THR A 4 12.05 9.11 6.29
CA THR A 4 13.19 8.21 6.17
C THR A 4 13.05 7.41 4.89
N GLU A 5 14.18 7.02 4.30
CA GLU A 5 14.18 6.11 3.15
C GLU A 5 13.38 4.84 3.50
N PRO A 6 12.48 4.37 2.63
CA PRO A 6 11.74 3.13 2.87
C PRO A 6 12.67 1.95 3.10
N GLU A 7 12.47 1.24 4.20
CA GLU A 7 13.13 -0.03 4.47
C GLU A 7 12.24 -1.18 3.99
N TYR A 8 12.85 -2.17 3.35
CA TYR A 8 12.16 -3.37 2.87
C TYR A 8 12.67 -4.61 3.59
N VAL A 9 11.76 -5.55 3.85
CA VAL A 9 12.08 -6.86 4.42
C VAL A 9 12.43 -7.82 3.28
N GLU A 10 13.43 -8.67 3.50
CA GLU A 10 13.73 -9.77 2.59
C GLU A 10 12.53 -10.72 2.46
N ILE A 11 12.14 -11.02 1.22
CA ILE A 11 11.07 -11.97 0.93
C ILE A 11 11.66 -13.37 0.87
N THR A 12 11.53 -14.10 1.98
CA THR A 12 11.92 -15.51 2.06
C THR A 12 11.04 -16.38 1.15
N PRO A 13 11.46 -17.61 0.78
CA PRO A 13 10.64 -18.51 -0.02
C PRO A 13 9.27 -18.81 0.58
N GLU A 14 9.18 -18.93 1.90
CA GLU A 14 7.91 -19.15 2.60
C GLU A 14 6.99 -17.92 2.52
N LEU A 15 7.55 -16.72 2.71
CA LEU A 15 6.79 -15.49 2.56
C LEU A 15 6.31 -15.30 1.13
N ARG A 16 7.18 -15.54 0.13
CA ARG A 16 6.80 -15.49 -1.29
C ARG A 16 5.61 -16.39 -1.58
N LYS A 17 5.65 -17.65 -1.12
CA LYS A 17 4.56 -18.60 -1.31
C LYS A 17 3.25 -18.11 -0.68
N ARG A 18 3.31 -17.45 0.48
CA ARG A 18 2.13 -16.83 1.11
C ARG A 18 1.56 -15.68 0.26
N LEU A 19 2.40 -14.81 -0.28
CA LEU A 19 1.98 -13.68 -1.12
C LEU A 19 1.43 -14.15 -2.48
N GLU A 20 2.05 -15.17 -3.09
CA GLU A 20 1.55 -15.81 -4.31
C GLU A 20 0.18 -16.45 -4.09
N LYS A 21 0.01 -17.15 -2.96
CA LYS A 21 -1.28 -17.72 -2.59
C LYS A 21 -2.36 -16.64 -2.46
N PHE A 22 -2.06 -15.55 -1.74
CA PHE A 22 -2.99 -14.41 -1.64
C PHE A 22 -3.35 -13.88 -3.03
N ARG A 23 -2.36 -13.58 -3.86
CA ARG A 23 -2.60 -13.06 -5.22
C ARG A 23 -3.49 -13.99 -6.05
N ASP A 24 -3.27 -15.30 -5.96
CA ASP A 24 -4.06 -16.28 -6.71
C ASP A 24 -5.51 -16.40 -6.17
N GLU A 25 -5.70 -16.27 -4.84
CA GLU A 25 -7.04 -16.25 -4.21
C GLU A 25 -7.84 -14.98 -4.53
N HIS A 26 -7.14 -13.87 -4.81
CA HIS A 26 -7.70 -12.55 -5.12
C HIS A 26 -7.61 -12.17 -6.60
N ALA A 27 -7.26 -13.12 -7.49
CA ALA A 27 -6.96 -12.83 -8.89
C ALA A 27 -8.12 -12.19 -9.68
N ASP A 28 -9.36 -12.41 -9.23
CA ASP A 28 -10.57 -11.91 -9.86
C ASP A 28 -11.14 -10.65 -9.16
N ASP A 29 -10.43 -10.08 -8.17
CA ASP A 29 -10.86 -8.86 -7.51
C ASP A 29 -10.99 -7.71 -8.52
N PRO A 30 -12.10 -6.94 -8.49
CA PRO A 30 -12.24 -5.77 -9.35
C PRO A 30 -11.26 -4.67 -8.93
N ILE A 31 -10.91 -3.80 -9.88
CA ILE A 31 -10.20 -2.57 -9.56
C ILE A 31 -11.11 -1.65 -8.73
N GLY A 32 -10.66 -1.33 -7.52
CA GLY A 32 -11.31 -0.40 -6.60
C GLY A 32 -10.50 0.88 -6.38
N ASP A 33 -10.69 1.47 -5.21
CA ASP A 33 -10.05 2.73 -4.83
C ASP A 33 -8.69 2.50 -4.18
N VAL A 34 -7.80 3.49 -4.26
CA VAL A 34 -6.45 3.44 -3.67
C VAL A 34 -6.46 3.35 -2.13
N ALA A 35 -7.57 3.75 -1.50
CA ALA A 35 -7.77 3.72 -0.05
C ALA A 35 -9.27 3.76 0.28
N ASN A 36 -9.62 3.55 1.55
CA ASN A 36 -11.00 3.22 1.95
C ASN A 36 -11.89 4.44 2.21
N THR A 37 -11.35 5.57 2.66
CA THR A 37 -12.15 6.73 3.09
C THR A 37 -11.59 8.04 2.54
N VAL A 38 -12.39 8.80 1.78
CA VAL A 38 -12.03 10.17 1.39
C VAL A 38 -12.24 11.11 2.57
N LEU A 39 -11.18 11.80 3.00
CA LEU A 39 -11.24 12.82 4.05
C LEU A 39 -11.47 14.23 3.48
N PHE A 40 -10.89 14.50 2.32
CA PHE A 40 -10.95 15.80 1.65
C PHE A 40 -10.68 15.64 0.16
N GLU A 41 -11.32 16.48 -0.66
CA GLU A 41 -11.06 16.53 -2.10
C GLU A 41 -11.26 17.96 -2.62
N ASP A 42 -10.29 18.45 -3.39
CA ASP A 42 -10.38 19.68 -4.18
C ASP A 42 -9.82 19.46 -5.59
N ASP A 43 -9.63 20.53 -6.37
CA ASP A 43 -9.13 20.43 -7.74
C ASP A 43 -7.70 19.88 -7.84
N ASN A 44 -6.87 20.07 -6.81
CA ASN A 44 -5.46 19.72 -6.82
C ASN A 44 -5.20 18.34 -6.21
N VAL A 45 -5.91 18.00 -5.14
CA VAL A 45 -5.64 16.80 -4.35
C VAL A 45 -6.90 16.03 -3.97
N ARG A 46 -6.72 14.72 -3.76
CA ARG A 46 -7.65 13.89 -3.00
C ARG A 46 -6.90 13.27 -1.83
N ILE A 47 -7.44 13.47 -0.62
CA ILE A 47 -6.84 12.99 0.61
C ILE A 47 -7.68 11.83 1.13
N TRP A 48 -7.03 10.71 1.38
CA TRP A 48 -7.63 9.49 1.84
C TRP A 48 -7.11 9.07 3.21
N GLU A 49 -7.89 8.29 3.94
CA GLU A 49 -7.45 7.49 5.07
C GLU A 49 -7.50 6.00 4.68
N MET A 50 -6.45 5.27 5.02
CA MET A 50 -6.42 3.81 4.99
C MET A 50 -6.10 3.30 6.40
N LYS A 51 -6.90 2.34 6.85
CA LYS A 51 -6.68 1.55 8.07
C LYS A 51 -6.85 0.08 7.72
N LEU A 52 -5.83 -0.72 8.01
CA LEU A 52 -5.85 -2.17 7.80
C LEU A 52 -5.45 -2.84 9.11
N GLU A 53 -6.35 -3.62 9.68
CA GLU A 53 -6.00 -4.53 10.77
C GLU A 53 -5.08 -5.67 10.27
N PRO A 54 -4.35 -6.37 11.15
CA PRO A 54 -3.54 -7.51 10.77
C PRO A 54 -4.32 -8.53 9.92
N GLY A 55 -3.85 -8.78 8.70
CA GLY A 55 -4.48 -9.67 7.73
C GLY A 55 -5.50 -9.00 6.78
N GLU A 56 -5.87 -7.75 7.01
CA GLU A 56 -6.71 -6.99 6.07
C GLU A 56 -5.89 -6.42 4.91
N HIS A 57 -6.56 -6.20 3.78
CA HIS A 57 -5.98 -5.62 2.58
C HIS A 57 -6.86 -4.51 2.01
N SER A 58 -6.24 -3.62 1.24
CA SER A 58 -6.94 -2.67 0.38
C SER A 58 -7.66 -3.36 -0.78
N ASP A 59 -8.50 -2.65 -1.51
CA ASP A 59 -8.90 -3.09 -2.85
C ASP A 59 -7.66 -3.29 -3.74
N LEU A 60 -7.82 -4.05 -4.82
CA LEU A 60 -6.87 -3.97 -5.93
C LEU A 60 -6.97 -2.58 -6.54
N HIS A 61 -5.87 -1.84 -6.59
CA HIS A 61 -5.89 -0.46 -7.06
C HIS A 61 -4.76 -0.16 -8.03
N HIS A 62 -5.03 0.77 -8.95
CA HIS A 62 -4.03 1.31 -9.87
C HIS A 62 -3.66 2.73 -9.45
N HIS A 63 -2.37 3.02 -9.35
CA HIS A 63 -1.85 4.33 -9.01
C HIS A 63 -2.03 5.25 -10.24
N LYS A 64 -3.22 5.83 -10.40
CA LYS A 64 -3.52 6.76 -11.50
C LYS A 64 -2.66 8.03 -11.43
N HIS A 65 -2.29 8.40 -10.21
CA HIS A 65 -1.55 9.60 -9.88
C HIS A 65 -0.39 9.27 -8.94
N ASN A 66 0.61 10.16 -8.91
CA ASN A 66 1.61 10.14 -7.85
C ASN A 66 0.91 10.53 -6.53
N TYR A 67 1.37 9.96 -5.42
CA TYR A 67 0.87 10.32 -4.10
C TYR A 67 1.94 10.28 -3.04
N TYR A 68 1.64 10.90 -1.90
CA TYR A 68 2.45 10.79 -0.68
C TYR A 68 1.67 10.05 0.38
N LEU A 69 2.33 9.10 1.03
CA LEU A 69 1.84 8.42 2.21
C LEU A 69 2.34 9.14 3.45
N VAL A 70 1.47 9.30 4.43
CA VAL A 70 1.77 9.80 5.77
C VAL A 70 1.34 8.71 6.74
N ILE A 71 2.28 7.85 7.11
CA ILE A 71 2.05 6.60 7.84
C ILE A 71 2.24 6.85 9.33
N PHE A 72 1.19 6.69 10.14
CA PHE A 72 1.21 6.90 11.58
C PHE A 72 1.66 5.66 12.35
N SER A 73 1.18 4.48 11.93
CA SER A 73 1.43 3.22 12.62
C SER A 73 1.43 2.04 11.67
N GLY A 74 2.03 0.95 12.14
CA GLY A 74 2.14 -0.32 11.44
C GLY A 74 3.48 -0.97 11.78
N ASP A 75 3.77 -2.06 11.11
CA ASP A 75 5.06 -2.75 11.19
C ASP A 75 5.45 -3.38 9.85
N ARG A 76 4.54 -4.10 9.17
CA ARG A 76 4.81 -4.71 7.86
C ARG A 76 3.62 -4.65 6.91
N VAL A 77 3.79 -4.00 5.76
CA VAL A 77 2.80 -3.95 4.68
C VAL A 77 3.41 -4.49 3.39
N ALA A 78 2.72 -5.43 2.75
CA ALA A 78 3.11 -5.99 1.48
C ALA A 78 2.40 -5.27 0.33
N GLY A 79 3.17 -4.85 -0.67
CA GLY A 79 2.64 -4.51 -2.00
C GLY A 79 2.61 -5.78 -2.84
N ILE A 80 1.42 -6.18 -3.24
CA ILE A 80 1.19 -7.41 -3.98
C ILE A 80 0.68 -7.05 -5.38
N PRO A 81 1.50 -7.19 -6.42
CA PRO A 81 1.04 -6.90 -7.77
C PRO A 81 0.28 -8.09 -8.40
N PRO A 82 -0.61 -7.84 -9.39
CA PRO A 82 -1.20 -8.89 -10.22
C PRO A 82 -0.14 -9.72 -10.95
N LYS A 83 -0.52 -10.93 -11.39
CA LYS A 83 0.40 -11.92 -11.95
C LYS A 83 1.18 -11.43 -13.18
N ASP A 84 0.55 -10.60 -14.00
CA ASP A 84 1.14 -10.06 -15.24
C ASP A 84 1.81 -8.68 -15.05
N SER A 85 1.94 -8.22 -13.79
CA SER A 85 2.62 -6.98 -13.47
C SER A 85 4.13 -7.09 -13.72
N PRO A 86 4.79 -6.02 -14.21
CA PRO A 86 6.25 -5.97 -14.27
C PRO A 86 6.91 -5.77 -12.91
N MET A 87 6.14 -5.45 -11.86
CA MET A 87 6.65 -5.32 -10.49
C MET A 87 6.63 -6.68 -9.79
N ASP A 88 7.65 -6.94 -8.96
CA ASP A 88 7.64 -8.07 -8.02
C ASP A 88 7.02 -7.64 -6.68
N PHE A 89 6.73 -8.61 -5.82
CA PHE A 89 6.30 -8.34 -4.45
C PHE A 89 7.33 -7.50 -3.70
N PHE A 90 6.86 -6.65 -2.79
CA PHE A 90 7.71 -6.00 -1.79
C PHE A 90 7.02 -5.97 -0.43
N VAL A 91 7.82 -5.86 0.63
CA VAL A 91 7.31 -5.71 2.00
C VAL A 91 7.99 -4.52 2.65
N GLY A 92 7.24 -3.43 2.81
CA GLY A 92 7.68 -2.25 3.53
C GLY A 92 7.69 -2.50 5.03
N LYS A 93 8.75 -2.08 5.70
CA LYS A 93 8.84 -2.03 7.16
C LYS A 93 8.49 -0.62 7.63
N VAL A 94 7.52 -0.53 8.53
CA VAL A 94 7.09 0.76 9.10
C VAL A 94 7.93 1.06 10.36
N PRO A 95 8.66 2.19 10.41
CA PRO A 95 9.34 2.61 11.62
C PRO A 95 8.36 2.88 12.77
N PRO A 96 8.75 2.66 14.05
CA PRO A 96 7.86 2.91 15.19
C PRO A 96 7.28 4.33 15.28
N GLU A 97 8.00 5.32 14.75
CA GLU A 97 7.60 6.73 14.68
C GLU A 97 6.76 7.10 13.44
N GLY A 98 6.45 6.12 12.59
CA GLY A 98 5.81 6.32 11.29
C GLY A 98 6.79 6.70 10.18
N ASN A 99 6.29 7.01 8.99
CA ASN A 99 7.11 7.50 7.87
C ASN A 99 6.30 8.38 6.90
N THR A 100 6.98 9.07 6.01
CA THR A 100 6.39 9.71 4.84
C THR A 100 7.07 9.20 3.58
N VAL A 101 6.29 8.67 2.64
CA VAL A 101 6.82 7.98 1.44
C VAL A 101 6.20 8.61 0.19
N SER A 102 7.01 8.85 -0.84
CA SER A 102 6.52 9.21 -2.17
C SER A 102 6.31 7.95 -2.98
N VAL A 103 5.15 7.82 -3.61
CA VAL A 103 4.80 6.68 -4.45
C VAL A 103 4.47 7.17 -5.87
N PRO A 104 5.18 6.66 -6.90
CA PRO A 104 4.91 7.04 -8.28
C PRO A 104 3.65 6.37 -8.84
N LYS A 105 3.05 7.02 -9.83
CA LYS A 105 1.96 6.47 -10.63
C LYS A 105 2.41 5.27 -11.47
N GLY A 106 1.45 4.45 -11.87
CA GLY A 106 1.64 3.35 -12.83
C GLY A 106 1.65 1.95 -12.19
N GLY A 107 1.87 1.84 -10.88
CA GLY A 107 1.74 0.57 -10.15
C GLY A 107 0.30 0.10 -10.07
N THR A 108 0.10 -1.21 -10.06
CA THR A 108 -1.18 -1.84 -9.70
C THR A 108 -0.90 -2.91 -8.66
N GLU A 109 -1.54 -2.82 -7.50
CA GLU A 109 -1.29 -3.73 -6.39
C GLU A 109 -2.45 -3.77 -5.39
N TRP A 110 -2.42 -4.79 -4.52
CA TRP A 110 -3.06 -4.75 -3.21
C TRP A 110 -2.02 -4.30 -2.18
N ALA A 111 -2.44 -3.51 -1.20
CA ALA A 111 -1.70 -3.32 0.05
C ALA A 111 -2.25 -4.30 1.09
N LEU A 112 -1.44 -5.25 1.54
CA LEU A 112 -1.82 -6.24 2.56
C LEU A 112 -1.05 -5.98 3.86
N ASN A 113 -1.75 -5.83 4.97
CA ASN A 113 -1.11 -5.81 6.29
C ASN A 113 -0.71 -7.22 6.70
N ILE A 114 0.57 -7.55 6.58
CA ILE A 114 1.12 -8.86 6.94
C ILE A 114 1.77 -8.87 8.33
N GLY A 115 1.74 -7.74 9.03
CA GLY A 115 2.33 -7.57 10.35
C GLY A 115 1.35 -7.84 11.49
N GLU A 116 1.69 -7.32 12.67
CA GLU A 116 0.94 -7.55 13.92
C GLU A 116 0.26 -6.28 14.45
N LYS A 117 0.50 -5.13 13.81
CA LYS A 117 -0.08 -3.84 14.21
C LYS A 117 -1.02 -3.31 13.14
N THR A 118 -2.05 -2.58 13.56
CA THR A 118 -2.90 -1.82 12.64
C THR A 118 -2.05 -0.86 11.81
N TYR A 119 -2.10 -1.03 10.49
CA TYR A 119 -1.52 -0.09 9.55
C TYR A 119 -2.47 1.10 9.42
N HIS A 120 -1.97 2.31 9.63
CA HIS A 120 -2.78 3.52 9.54
C HIS A 120 -1.99 4.63 8.83
N GLU A 121 -2.56 5.14 7.75
CA GLU A 121 -1.99 6.22 6.97
C GLU A 121 -3.03 7.22 6.47
N ILE A 122 -2.54 8.43 6.15
CA ILE A 122 -3.18 9.32 5.20
C ILE A 122 -2.44 9.24 3.87
N LEU A 123 -3.19 9.10 2.77
CA LEU A 123 -2.68 9.18 1.40
C LEU A 123 -3.10 10.52 0.79
N ILE A 124 -2.15 11.25 0.19
CA ILE A 124 -2.37 12.52 -0.49
C ILE A 124 -2.10 12.32 -1.98
N GLU A 125 -3.18 12.16 -2.75
CA GLU A 125 -3.15 11.91 -4.20
C GLU A 125 -3.11 13.21 -5.00
N LEU A 126 -2.20 13.31 -5.98
CA LEU A 126 -1.99 14.53 -6.78
C LEU A 126 -2.68 14.45 -8.15
N LYS A 127 -3.79 15.17 -8.34
CA LYS A 127 -4.65 15.06 -9.54
C LYS A 127 -4.02 15.52 -10.86
N HIS A 128 -2.89 16.22 -10.80
CA HIS A 128 -2.21 16.80 -11.96
C HIS A 128 -0.82 16.20 -12.22
N SER A 129 -0.60 14.96 -11.76
CA SER A 129 0.69 14.26 -11.84
C SER A 129 0.83 13.25 -12.96
#